data_AF-A0A538CFG0-F1
#
_entry.id   AF-A0A538CFG0-F1
#
_cell.length_a   1.000
_cell.length_b   1.000
_cell.length_c   1.000
_cell.angle_alpha   90.00
_cell.angle_beta   90.00
_cell.angle_gamma   90.00
#
_symmetry.space_group_name_H-M   'P 1'
#
loop_
_entity.id
_entity.type
_entity.pdbx_description
1 polymer ?
#
loop_
_entity_poly.entity_id
_entity_poly.type
_entity_poly.pdbx_seq_one_letter_code
_entity_poly.pdbx_strand_id
1 'polypeptide(L)'
;ASRDEHDRAVRAFAQAVAEGNLEGLVAVLDPDVVWTSDGGGRATAARKPVRGRARVARAWAALSRKAAREPTEIMLNGRLGLLLAGGDGNRAALSFVIGDGRVTRIDAVRNPEKLRRL
;
A
#
# COMPACT_ATOMS: atom_id res chain seq x y z
N ALA A 1 -0.91 6.83 15.59
CA ALA A 1 -0.65 5.46 16.07
C ALA A 1 0.73 5.35 16.74
N SER A 2 0.83 4.52 17.78
CA SER A 2 2.13 4.08 18.31
C SER A 2 2.92 3.30 17.24
N ARG A 3 4.22 3.05 17.47
CA ARG A 3 5.01 2.24 16.52
C ARG A 3 4.43 0.84 16.36
N ASP A 4 4.11 0.17 17.47
CA ASP A 4 3.59 -1.20 17.41
C ASP A 4 2.20 -1.27 16.76
N GLU A 5 1.35 -0.28 17.00
CA GLU A 5 0.05 -0.16 16.34
C GLU A 5 0.20 0.06 14.84
N HIS A 6 1.15 0.93 14.45
CA HIS A 6 1.49 1.15 13.05
C HIS A 6 1.97 -0.14 12.38
N ASP A 7 2.94 -0.80 12.99
CA ASP A 7 3.57 -1.99 12.43
C ASP A 7 2.57 -3.15 12.34
N ARG A 8 1.68 -3.32 13.33
CA ARG A 8 0.58 -4.31 13.27
C ARG A 8 -0.37 -4.04 12.11
N ALA A 9 -0.81 -2.79 11.93
CA ALA A 9 -1.73 -2.44 10.85
C ALA A 9 -1.08 -2.62 9.46
N VAL A 10 0.19 -2.24 9.31
CA VAL A 10 0.94 -2.43 8.05
C VAL A 10 1.12 -3.90 7.72
N ARG A 11 1.45 -4.75 8.70
CA ARG A 11 1.59 -6.20 8.50
C ARG A 11 0.27 -6.88 8.18
N ALA A 12 -0.81 -6.52 8.87
CA ALA A 12 -2.15 -7.01 8.55
C ALA A 12 -2.58 -6.61 7.13
N PHE A 13 -2.28 -5.38 6.70
CA PHE A 13 -2.48 -4.95 5.33
C PHE A 13 -1.62 -5.75 4.34
N ALA A 14 -0.33 -5.96 4.63
CA ALA A 14 0.58 -6.73 3.78
C ALA A 14 0.08 -8.16 3.57
N GLN A 15 -0.32 -8.84 4.65
CA GLN A 15 -0.87 -10.19 4.60
C GLN A 15 -2.18 -10.24 3.78
N ALA A 16 -3.09 -9.28 4.00
CA ALA A 16 -4.34 -9.26 3.25
C ALA A 16 -4.11 -8.96 1.74
N VAL A 17 -3.10 -8.16 1.40
CA VAL A 17 -2.66 -7.99 0.00
C VAL A 17 -2.09 -9.29 -0.54
N ALA A 18 -1.16 -9.93 0.15
CA ALA A 18 -0.54 -11.20 -0.26
C ALA A 18 -1.58 -12.26 -0.63
N GLU A 19 -2.57 -12.44 0.25
CA GLU A 19 -3.63 -13.44 0.10
C GLU A 19 -4.74 -13.01 -0.89
N GLY A 20 -4.74 -11.75 -1.35
CA GLY A 20 -5.88 -11.16 -2.07
C GLY A 20 -7.17 -11.13 -1.25
N ASN A 21 -7.04 -11.13 0.08
CA ASN A 21 -8.13 -11.23 1.03
C ASN A 21 -8.89 -9.90 1.13
N LEU A 22 -10.00 -9.80 0.38
CA LEU A 22 -10.82 -8.59 0.36
C LEU A 22 -11.39 -8.25 1.75
N GLU A 23 -11.82 -9.25 2.52
CA GLU A 23 -12.39 -9.04 3.85
C GLU A 23 -11.32 -8.55 4.84
N GLY A 24 -10.13 -9.14 4.80
CA GLY A 24 -8.97 -8.69 5.58
C GLY A 24 -8.57 -7.25 5.24
N LEU A 25 -8.62 -6.88 3.96
CA LEU A 25 -8.40 -5.49 3.53
C LEU A 25 -9.49 -4.55 4.07
N VAL A 26 -10.76 -4.95 4.02
CA VAL A 26 -11.85 -4.15 4.63
C VAL A 26 -11.69 -4.04 6.15
N ALA A 27 -11.19 -5.08 6.82
CA ALA A 27 -10.99 -5.10 8.26
C ALA A 27 -9.88 -4.17 8.73
N VAL A 28 -8.81 -3.96 7.95
CA VAL A 28 -7.67 -3.12 8.33
C VAL A 28 -7.78 -1.66 7.84
N LEU A 29 -8.61 -1.41 6.83
CA LEU A 29 -8.79 -0.08 6.26
C LEU A 29 -9.82 0.75 7.03
N ASP A 30 -9.54 2.05 7.12
CA ASP A 30 -10.50 3.06 7.58
C ASP A 30 -11.64 3.24 6.55
N PRO A 31 -12.89 3.51 6.97
CA PRO A 31 -14.00 3.79 6.05
C PRO A 31 -13.69 4.86 5.00
N ASP A 32 -12.97 5.91 5.39
CA ASP A 32 -12.65 7.07 4.57
C ASP A 32 -11.21 7.05 4.03
N VAL A 33 -10.56 5.88 4.06
CA VAL A 33 -9.19 5.72 3.60
C VAL A 33 -8.95 6.35 2.22
N VAL A 34 -7.82 7.05 2.11
CA VAL A 34 -7.36 7.64 0.85
C VAL A 34 -6.09 6.95 0.38
N TRP A 35 -6.11 6.47 -0.85
CA TRP A 35 -4.92 5.97 -1.53
C TRP A 35 -4.49 6.93 -2.64
N THR A 36 -3.25 7.38 -2.60
CA THR A 36 -2.61 8.16 -3.66
C THR A 36 -1.45 7.40 -4.29
N SER A 37 -1.10 7.75 -5.52
CA SER A 37 0.09 7.20 -6.17
C SER A 37 0.83 8.25 -6.97
N ASP A 38 2.16 8.27 -6.83
CA ASP A 38 3.06 9.11 -7.61
C ASP A 38 3.90 8.23 -8.55
N GLY A 39 3.57 8.30 -9.84
CA GLY A 39 4.35 7.67 -10.91
C GLY A 39 5.43 8.58 -11.51
N GLY A 40 5.45 9.87 -11.14
CA GLY A 40 6.39 10.87 -11.69
C GLY A 40 6.36 11.00 -13.22
N GLY A 41 5.24 10.63 -13.87
CA GLY A 41 5.13 10.56 -15.34
C GLY A 41 5.85 9.37 -16.00
N ARG A 42 6.54 8.52 -15.22
CA ARG A 42 7.37 7.41 -15.72
C ARG A 42 6.81 6.02 -15.46
N ALA A 43 5.87 5.90 -14.52
CA ALA A 43 5.17 4.66 -14.21
C ALA A 43 3.65 4.89 -14.16
N THR A 44 2.88 3.87 -14.55
CA THR A 44 1.42 3.92 -14.44
C THR A 44 1.03 4.09 -12.97
N ALA A 45 0.40 5.20 -12.62
CA ALA A 45 -0.08 5.49 -11.28
C ALA A 45 -1.54 5.94 -11.33
N ALA A 46 -2.26 5.77 -10.23
CA ALA A 46 -3.60 6.34 -10.10
C ALA A 46 -3.52 7.87 -10.26
N ARG A 47 -4.03 8.41 -11.37
CA ARG A 47 -3.98 9.85 -11.69
C ARG A 47 -4.82 10.70 -10.72
N LYS A 48 -5.77 10.09 -10.03
CA LYS A 48 -6.62 10.70 -9.00
C LYS A 48 -6.59 9.84 -7.75
N PRO A 49 -6.67 10.42 -6.54
CA PRO A 49 -6.77 9.64 -5.32
C PRO A 49 -7.99 8.71 -5.33
N VAL A 50 -7.78 7.46 -4.92
CA VAL A 50 -8.85 6.50 -4.68
C VAL A 50 -9.34 6.70 -3.26
N ARG A 51 -10.64 6.94 -3.07
CA ARG A 51 -11.24 7.21 -1.76
C ARG A 51 -12.23 6.13 -1.37
N GLY A 52 -12.26 5.83 -0.08
CA GLY A 52 -13.24 4.96 0.54
C GLY A 52 -12.81 3.50 0.56
N ARG A 53 -13.04 2.87 1.71
CA ARG A 53 -12.65 1.49 2.03
C ARG A 53 -12.96 0.48 0.94
N ALA A 54 -14.20 0.43 0.46
CA ALA A 54 -14.62 -0.57 -0.51
C ALA A 54 -13.94 -0.44 -1.88
N ARG A 55 -13.56 0.79 -2.29
CA ARG A 55 -12.84 1.02 -3.55
C ARG A 55 -11.37 0.68 -3.40
N VAL A 56 -10.75 1.11 -2.29
CA VAL A 56 -9.34 0.82 -1.99
C VAL A 56 -9.12 -0.68 -1.79
N ALA A 57 -9.96 -1.36 -1.01
CA ALA A 57 -9.86 -2.80 -0.77
C ALA A 57 -9.96 -3.61 -2.06
N ARG A 58 -10.98 -3.34 -2.90
CA ARG A 58 -11.14 -4.03 -4.19
C ARG A 58 -9.98 -3.79 -5.14
N ALA A 59 -9.44 -2.57 -5.16
CA ALA A 59 -8.29 -2.26 -6.01
C ALA A 59 -7.04 -3.05 -5.57
N TRP A 60 -6.74 -3.08 -4.27
CA TRP A 60 -5.60 -3.86 -3.74
C TRP A 60 -5.77 -5.37 -3.91
N ALA A 61 -6.96 -5.92 -3.66
CA ALA A 61 -7.27 -7.33 -3.92
C ALA A 61 -7.18 -7.70 -5.42
N ALA A 62 -7.42 -6.74 -6.33
CA ALA A 62 -7.23 -6.95 -7.75
C ALA A 62 -5.77 -6.86 -8.19
N LEU A 63 -4.99 -5.99 -7.55
CA LEU A 63 -3.56 -5.83 -7.81
C LEU A 63 -2.75 -7.00 -7.27
N SER A 64 -3.16 -7.64 -6.17
CA SER A 64 -2.47 -8.81 -5.63
C SER A 64 -2.39 -9.95 -6.65
N ARG A 65 -3.45 -10.17 -7.43
CA ARG A 65 -3.47 -11.17 -8.53
C ARG A 65 -2.44 -10.89 -9.63
N LYS A 66 -1.87 -9.70 -9.67
CA LYS A 66 -0.84 -9.26 -10.63
C LYS A 66 0.52 -9.07 -9.97
N ALA A 67 0.63 -9.32 -8.66
CA ALA A 67 1.91 -9.20 -7.97
C ALA A 67 2.83 -10.33 -8.43
N ALA A 68 4.09 -9.99 -8.69
CA ALA A 68 5.09 -10.98 -9.10
C ALA A 68 5.68 -11.72 -7.89
N ARG A 69 5.63 -11.09 -6.70
CA ARG A 69 6.21 -11.56 -5.45
C ARG A 69 5.44 -11.01 -4.26
N GLU A 70 5.66 -11.63 -3.11
CA GLU A 70 5.17 -11.18 -1.82
C GLU A 70 5.66 -9.76 -1.46
N PRO A 71 4.86 -8.98 -0.70
CA PRO A 71 5.30 -7.70 -0.16
C PRO A 71 6.55 -7.85 0.72
N THR A 72 7.51 -6.96 0.56
CA THR A 72 8.72 -6.90 1.42
C THR A 72 8.60 -5.74 2.40
N GLU A 73 8.88 -5.98 3.68
CA GLU A 73 8.98 -4.93 4.70
C GLU A 73 10.20 -4.04 4.45
N ILE A 74 9.99 -2.71 4.47
CA ILE A 74 11.07 -1.72 4.34
C ILE A 74 10.86 -0.57 5.33
N MET A 75 11.93 0.17 5.65
CA MET A 75 11.83 1.38 6.45
C MET A 75 11.71 2.61 5.55
N LEU A 76 10.61 3.36 5.69
CA LEU A 76 10.38 4.61 4.99
C LEU A 76 10.21 5.73 6.01
N ASN A 77 11.10 6.73 5.97
CA ASN A 77 11.07 7.88 6.88
C ASN A 77 10.93 7.48 8.37
N GLY A 78 11.63 6.42 8.78
CA GLY A 78 11.62 5.94 10.16
C GLY A 78 10.38 5.11 10.57
N ARG A 79 9.48 4.76 9.65
CA ARG A 79 8.32 3.88 9.90
C ARG A 79 8.30 2.69 8.96
N LEU A 80 7.62 1.62 9.38
CA LEU A 80 7.41 0.46 8.54
C LEU A 80 6.57 0.85 7.30
N GLY A 81 7.07 0.47 6.14
CA GLY A 81 6.41 0.53 4.85
C GLY A 81 6.57 -0.78 4.11
N LEU A 82 6.05 -0.83 2.88
CA LEU A 82 6.11 -2.04 2.04
C LEU A 82 6.71 -1.74 0.67
N LEU A 83 7.48 -2.68 0.15
CA LEU A 83 7.90 -2.71 -1.24
C LEU A 83 7.15 -3.83 -1.97
N LEU A 84 6.43 -3.46 -3.03
CA LEU A 84 5.71 -4.41 -3.88
C LEU A 84 6.41 -4.56 -5.23
N ALA A 85 6.49 -5.78 -5.71
CA ALA A 85 6.92 -6.11 -7.07
C ALA A 85 5.69 -6.29 -7.97
N GLY A 86 5.47 -5.35 -8.89
CA GLY A 86 4.41 -5.46 -9.90
C GLY A 86 4.80 -6.45 -10.99
N GLY A 87 3.80 -7.14 -11.56
CA GLY A 87 3.98 -8.03 -12.71
C GLY A 87 4.44 -7.32 -14.00
N ASP A 88 4.42 -5.99 -14.04
CA ASP A 88 4.96 -5.16 -15.13
C ASP A 88 6.47 -4.89 -15.00
N GLY A 89 7.14 -5.54 -14.04
CA GLY A 89 8.56 -5.33 -13.75
C GLY A 89 8.85 -4.07 -12.93
N ASN A 90 7.84 -3.26 -12.63
CA ASN A 90 7.99 -2.06 -11.81
C ASN A 90 7.78 -2.37 -10.32
N ARG A 91 8.45 -1.60 -9.46
CA ARG A 91 8.26 -1.64 -8.01
C ARG A 91 7.35 -0.52 -7.55
N ALA A 92 6.72 -0.70 -6.39
CA ALA A 92 5.98 0.33 -5.69
C ALA A 92 6.37 0.33 -4.21
N ALA A 93 6.81 1.48 -3.70
CA ALA A 93 7.02 1.67 -2.26
C ALA A 93 5.77 2.30 -1.65
N LEU A 94 5.29 1.73 -0.55
CA LEU A 94 4.08 2.15 0.14
C LEU A 94 4.43 2.68 1.54
N SER A 95 3.98 3.90 1.82
CA SER A 95 3.93 4.43 3.18
C SER A 95 2.49 4.55 3.66
N PHE A 96 2.30 4.49 4.96
CA PHE A 96 0.99 4.39 5.59
C PHE A 96 0.81 5.48 6.66
N VAL A 97 -0.43 5.95 6.80
CA VAL A 97 -0.87 6.70 7.98
C VAL A 97 -1.93 5.87 8.69
N ILE A 98 -1.77 5.73 10.00
CA ILE A 98 -2.60 4.88 10.85
C ILE A 98 -3.29 5.74 11.92
N GLY A 99 -4.62 5.61 12.00
CA GLY A 99 -5.48 6.21 13.02
C GLY A 99 -6.42 5.15 13.59
N ASP A 100 -6.59 5.13 14.91
CA ASP A 100 -7.46 4.18 15.63
C ASP A 100 -7.30 2.72 15.18
N GLY A 101 -6.03 2.28 15.03
CA GLY A 101 -5.66 0.93 14.60
C GLY A 101 -5.91 0.61 13.12
N ARG A 102 -6.36 1.59 12.31
CA ARG A 102 -6.74 1.40 10.90
C ARG A 102 -5.89 2.25 9.96
N VAL A 103 -5.74 1.77 8.73
CA VAL A 103 -5.05 2.51 7.67
C VAL A 103 -5.98 3.61 7.14
N THR A 104 -5.62 4.88 7.41
CA THR A 104 -6.36 6.06 6.95
C THR A 104 -5.80 6.64 5.66
N ARG A 105 -4.51 6.38 5.38
CA ARG A 105 -3.89 6.80 4.12
C ARG A 105 -2.83 5.80 3.64
N ILE A 106 -2.78 5.62 2.34
CA ILE A 106 -1.72 4.89 1.63
C ILE A 106 -1.13 5.82 0.58
N ASP A 107 0.18 6.00 0.59
CA ASP A 107 0.90 6.72 -0.46
C ASP A 107 1.82 5.74 -1.19
N ALA A 108 1.60 5.59 -2.50
CA ALA A 108 2.34 4.66 -3.34
C ALA A 108 3.29 5.38 -4.29
N VAL A 109 4.59 5.26 -4.08
CA VAL A 109 5.61 5.78 -4.99
C VAL A 109 5.98 4.70 -5.99
N ARG A 110 5.74 4.96 -7.28
CA ARG A 110 6.13 4.08 -8.40
C ARG A 110 7.22 4.69 -9.29
N ASN A 111 7.60 5.94 -9.06
CA ASN A 111 8.65 6.61 -9.84
C ASN A 111 10.00 5.89 -9.68
N PRO A 112 10.56 5.28 -10.75
CA PRO A 112 11.79 4.49 -10.66
C PRO A 112 12.99 5.28 -10.12
N GLU A 113 13.12 6.57 -10.43
CA GLU A 113 14.23 7.38 -9.91
C GLU A 113 14.16 7.59 -8.40
N LYS A 114 12.95 7.75 -7.86
CA LYS A 114 12.75 7.84 -6.41
C LYS A 114 13.05 6.49 -5.74
N LEU A 115 12.67 5.39 -6.39
CA LEU A 115 12.89 4.03 -5.88
C LEU A 115 14.34 3.55 -5.98
N ARG A 116 15.20 4.16 -6.80
CA ARG A 116 16.65 3.86 -6.83
C ARG A 116 17.39 4.31 -5.57
N ARG A 117 16.76 5.14 -4.74
CA ARG A 117 17.32 5.69 -3.50
C ARG A 117 16.82 4.95 -2.25
N LEU A 118 16.02 3.89 -2.42
CA LEU A 118 15.54 3.01 -1.35
C LEU A 118 16.50 1.85 -1.13
#